data_AF-A0A965QSB0-F1
#
_entry.id   AF-A0A965QSB0-F1
#
_cell.length_a   1.000
_cell.length_b   1.000
_cell.length_c   1.000
_cell.angle_alpha   90.00
_cell.angle_beta   90.00
_cell.angle_gamma   90.00
#
_symmetry.space_group_name_H-M   'P 1'
#
loop_
_entity.id
_entity.type
_entity.pdbx_description
1 polymer ?
#
loop_
_entity_poly.entity_id
_entity_poly.type
_entity_poly.pdbx_seq_one_letter_code
_entity_poly.pdbx_strand_id
1 'polypeptide(L)'
;MTASERGTKLREHTAAIRHLDATRARRLVALFTRPAVLAGDGIAYDDRDPATAETWGQITLDQPPARHASAAVVGHYRTHLYLHELLRLPLSVARELARHRGHLYLDKLESITDAVAAELATHAGGGLSLNNLRRLSAAAARSLGRRGGELSLN
;
A
#
# COMPACT_ATOMS: atom_id res chain seq x y z
N MET A 1 -18.80 14.75 11.67
CA MET A 1 -18.15 13.69 10.86
C MET A 1 -17.09 13.02 11.72
N THR A 2 -17.29 11.74 12.05
CA THR A 2 -16.39 10.95 12.90
C THR A 2 -15.14 10.52 12.13
N ALA A 3 -14.09 10.08 12.83
CA ALA A 3 -12.87 9.59 12.19
C ALA A 3 -13.14 8.36 11.28
N SER A 4 -14.06 7.49 11.71
CA SER A 4 -14.53 6.32 10.97
C SER A 4 -15.30 6.66 9.67
N GLU A 5 -16.05 7.76 9.67
CA GLU A 5 -16.74 8.24 8.47
C GLU A 5 -15.77 8.86 7.46
N ARG A 6 -14.66 9.47 7.93
CA ARG A 6 -13.66 10.11 7.07
C ARG A 6 -12.81 9.08 6.33
N GLY A 7 -12.38 8.02 6.99
CA GLY A 7 -11.54 7.03 6.35
C GLY A 7 -12.32 6.04 5.49
N THR A 8 -13.60 5.75 5.81
CA THR A 8 -14.53 5.09 4.87
C THR A 8 -14.62 5.84 3.54
N LYS A 9 -14.79 7.17 3.58
CA LYS A 9 -14.79 8.01 2.37
C LYS A 9 -13.46 7.96 1.60
N LEU A 10 -12.32 7.85 2.29
CA LEU A 10 -11.02 7.75 1.65
C LEU A 10 -10.86 6.41 0.90
N ARG A 11 -11.29 5.31 1.54
CA ARG A 11 -11.29 3.97 0.94
C ARG A 11 -12.20 3.91 -0.28
N GLU A 12 -13.42 4.44 -0.18
CA GLU A 12 -14.37 4.53 -1.30
C GLU A 12 -13.79 5.35 -2.46
N HIS A 13 -13.14 6.48 -2.14
CA HIS A 13 -12.55 7.35 -3.13
C HIS A 13 -11.36 6.69 -3.86
N THR A 14 -10.48 5.96 -3.17
CA THR A 14 -9.39 5.23 -3.85
C THR A 14 -9.91 4.02 -4.61
N ALA A 15 -10.92 3.32 -4.07
CA ALA A 15 -11.52 2.18 -4.72
C ALA A 15 -12.19 2.54 -6.06
N ALA A 16 -12.70 3.77 -6.20
CA ALA A 16 -13.32 4.26 -7.43
C ALA A 16 -12.31 4.63 -8.55
N ILE A 17 -11.00 4.56 -8.31
CA ILE A 17 -9.99 4.96 -9.30
C ILE A 17 -9.88 3.90 -10.41
N ARG A 18 -10.28 4.29 -11.63
CA ARG A 18 -10.24 3.44 -12.83
C ARG A 18 -8.98 3.56 -13.66
N HIS A 19 -8.35 4.72 -13.61
CA HIS A 19 -7.17 5.06 -14.40
C HIS A 19 -6.14 5.77 -13.53
N LEU A 20 -4.89 5.36 -13.69
CA LEU A 20 -3.76 5.90 -12.96
C LEU A 20 -2.59 6.07 -13.93
N ASP A 21 -1.95 7.23 -13.89
CA ASP A 21 -0.61 7.41 -14.44
C ASP A 21 0.43 7.27 -13.32
N ALA A 22 1.71 7.20 -13.68
CA ALA A 22 2.80 7.04 -12.72
C ALA A 22 2.92 8.21 -11.73
N THR A 23 2.63 9.43 -12.16
CA THR A 23 2.68 10.62 -11.29
C THR A 23 1.59 10.57 -10.24
N ARG A 24 0.37 10.20 -10.65
CA ARG A 24 -0.77 10.04 -9.75
C ARG A 24 -0.58 8.84 -8.82
N ALA A 25 0.01 7.74 -9.32
CA ALA A 25 0.41 6.58 -8.52
C ALA A 25 1.39 6.96 -7.41
N ARG A 26 2.47 7.68 -7.76
CA ARG A 26 3.47 8.15 -6.80
C ARG A 26 2.87 9.05 -5.73
N ARG A 27 2.02 10.00 -6.12
CA ARG A 27 1.31 10.88 -5.17
C ARG A 27 0.40 10.08 -4.25
N LEU A 28 -0.32 9.09 -4.79
CA LEU A 28 -1.19 8.24 -4.00
C LEU A 28 -0.39 7.43 -2.97
N VAL A 29 0.69 6.77 -3.38
CA VAL A 29 1.55 6.02 -2.46
C VAL A 29 2.16 6.92 -1.37
N ALA A 30 2.57 8.14 -1.73
CA ALA A 30 3.06 9.12 -0.76
C ALA A 30 1.98 9.54 0.25
N LEU A 31 0.72 9.71 -0.17
CA LEU A 31 -0.40 10.03 0.72
C LEU A 31 -0.67 8.92 1.74
N PHE A 32 -0.41 7.67 1.37
CA PHE A 32 -0.62 6.49 2.21
C PHE A 32 0.64 6.10 3.00
N THR A 33 1.75 6.83 2.83
CA THR A 33 3.01 6.67 3.57
C THR A 33 3.09 7.77 4.64
N ARG A 34 2.63 7.48 5.86
CA ARG A 34 2.67 8.46 6.97
C ARG A 34 3.82 8.15 7.92
N PRO A 35 4.72 9.11 8.20
CA PRO A 35 5.79 8.90 9.17
C PRO A 35 5.21 8.79 10.58
N ALA A 36 5.67 7.79 11.33
CA ALA A 36 5.49 7.69 12.76
C ALA A 36 6.63 8.46 13.44
N VAL A 37 6.32 9.47 14.24
CA VAL A 37 7.31 10.35 14.88
C VAL A 37 7.31 10.11 16.38
N LEU A 38 8.49 10.00 17.00
CA LEU A 38 8.58 9.99 18.45
C LEU A 38 8.27 11.39 19.02
N ALA A 39 7.35 11.46 19.97
CA ALA A 39 7.07 12.67 20.74
C ALA A 39 6.98 12.31 22.22
N GLY A 40 7.94 12.80 23.01
CA GLY A 40 8.04 12.46 24.43
C GLY A 40 8.39 10.97 24.64
N ASP A 41 7.58 10.29 25.45
CA ASP A 41 7.67 8.87 25.79
C ASP A 41 6.83 7.96 24.87
N GLY A 42 6.16 8.54 23.85
CA GLY A 42 5.28 7.82 22.92
C GLY A 42 5.51 8.14 21.45
N ILE A 43 4.73 7.47 20.59
CA ILE A 43 4.65 7.78 19.15
C ILE A 43 3.50 8.78 18.95
N ALA A 44 3.82 9.97 18.46
CA ALA A 44 2.82 10.92 18.01
C ALA A 44 2.24 10.49 16.66
N TYR A 45 0.92 10.52 16.56
CA TYR A 45 0.18 10.34 15.32
C TYR A 45 -0.93 11.37 15.23
N ASP A 46 -1.20 11.86 14.02
CA ASP A 46 -2.36 12.73 13.78
C ASP A 46 -3.61 11.85 13.70
N ASP A 47 -4.37 11.81 14.78
CA ASP A 47 -5.65 11.09 14.89
C ASP A 47 -6.76 11.72 14.02
N ARG A 48 -6.51 12.92 13.50
CA ARG A 48 -7.38 13.60 12.54
C ARG A 48 -7.06 13.21 11.09
N ASP A 49 -5.93 12.56 10.81
CA ASP A 49 -5.60 12.06 9.47
C ASP A 49 -6.48 10.84 9.13
N PRO A 50 -7.34 10.93 8.10
CA PRO A 50 -8.24 9.84 7.72
C PRO A 50 -7.51 8.54 7.35
N ALA A 51 -6.24 8.60 6.95
CA ALA A 51 -5.45 7.44 6.58
C ALA A 51 -4.93 6.65 7.80
N THR A 52 -4.66 7.33 8.92
CA THR A 52 -4.14 6.75 10.17
C THR A 52 -5.27 6.28 11.09
N ALA A 53 -6.41 7.00 11.11
CA ALA A 53 -7.51 6.73 12.03
C ALA A 53 -8.22 5.37 11.80
N GLU A 54 -8.21 4.87 10.56
CA GLU A 54 -8.84 3.59 10.20
C GLU A 54 -7.91 2.39 10.33
N THR A 55 -6.61 2.61 10.43
CA THR A 55 -5.68 1.53 10.14
C THR A 55 -5.40 0.59 11.30
N TRP A 56 -5.85 0.89 12.53
CA TRP A 56 -5.56 0.09 13.74
C TRP A 56 -4.09 -0.41 13.73
N GLY A 57 -3.19 0.45 13.20
CA GLY A 57 -2.12 -0.01 12.32
C GLY A 57 -0.86 -0.42 13.05
N GLN A 58 -0.34 -1.60 12.71
CA GLN A 58 1.02 -2.01 13.04
C GLN A 58 2.03 -0.95 12.56
N ILE A 59 2.84 -0.46 13.50
CA ILE A 59 3.98 0.41 13.23
C ILE A 59 5.19 -0.49 12.98
N THR A 60 5.82 -0.37 11.82
CA THR A 60 7.13 -0.99 11.59
C THR A 60 8.21 0.04 11.92
N LEU A 61 9.10 -0.32 12.86
CA LEU A 61 10.26 0.50 13.17
C LEU A 61 11.31 0.26 12.10
N ASP A 62 11.69 1.31 11.36
CA ASP A 62 12.73 1.21 10.32
C ASP A 62 14.15 1.11 10.96
N GLN A 63 14.27 1.39 12.27
CA GLN A 63 15.48 1.32 13.11
C GLN A 63 15.11 1.09 14.59
N PRO A 64 15.95 0.46 15.44
CA PRO A 64 15.76 0.50 16.90
C PRO A 64 15.85 1.96 17.39
N PRO A 65 14.95 2.41 18.28
CA PRO A 65 14.87 3.81 18.66
C PRO A 65 16.17 4.26 19.34
N ALA A 66 16.85 5.24 18.74
CA ALA A 66 18.00 5.91 19.37
C ALA A 66 17.49 6.64 20.62
N ARG A 67 18.14 6.36 21.77
CA ARG A 67 17.64 6.74 23.11
C ARG A 67 17.46 8.23 23.37
N HIS A 68 17.94 9.12 22.50
CA HIS A 68 17.80 10.55 22.67
C HIS A 68 17.77 11.23 21.29
N ALA A 69 16.57 11.50 20.75
CA ALA A 69 16.45 12.32 19.55
C ALA A 69 15.13 13.12 19.55
N SER A 70 15.26 14.43 19.38
CA SER A 70 14.16 15.34 19.04
C SER A 70 13.39 14.81 17.83
N ALA A 71 12.06 14.67 17.94
CA ALA A 71 11.10 14.35 16.87
C ALA A 71 11.67 13.53 15.69
N ALA A 72 12.23 12.36 15.97
CA ALA A 72 12.77 11.49 14.94
C ALA A 72 11.65 10.63 14.32
N VAL A 73 11.60 10.55 12.99
CA VAL A 73 10.76 9.57 12.28
C VAL A 73 11.30 8.18 12.60
N VAL A 74 10.50 7.37 13.28
CA VAL A 74 10.88 6.02 13.73
C VAL A 74 10.32 4.90 12.88
N GLY A 75 9.37 5.22 12.00
CA GLY A 75 8.72 4.23 11.15
C GLY A 75 7.68 4.88 10.25
N HIS A 76 6.93 4.05 9.55
CA HIS A 76 5.80 4.49 8.73
C HIS A 76 4.57 3.62 8.98
N TYR A 77 3.39 4.23 8.95
CA TYR A 77 2.12 3.50 9.04
C TYR A 77 1.91 2.63 7.80
N ARG A 78 1.61 1.35 8.02
CA ARG A 78 1.26 0.40 6.96
C ARG A 78 -0.24 0.48 6.67
N THR A 79 -0.63 1.42 5.83
CA THR A 79 -2.04 1.63 5.50
C THR A 79 -2.52 0.72 4.37
N HIS A 80 -3.80 0.34 4.36
CA HIS A 80 -4.38 -0.44 3.27
C HIS A 80 -4.71 0.46 2.07
N LEU A 81 -4.25 0.07 0.88
CA LEU A 81 -4.55 0.77 -0.36
C LEU A 81 -5.50 -0.08 -1.23
N TYR A 82 -6.74 0.39 -1.35
CA TYR A 82 -7.79 -0.25 -2.14
C TYR A 82 -7.89 0.41 -3.51
N LEU A 83 -7.54 -0.32 -4.57
CA LEU A 83 -7.59 0.10 -5.97
C LEU A 83 -8.50 -0.84 -6.77
N HIS A 84 -9.69 -1.08 -6.23
CA HIS A 84 -10.59 -2.09 -6.76
C HIS A 84 -11.03 -1.76 -8.19
N GLU A 85 -11.41 -0.54 -8.55
CA GLU A 85 -11.88 -0.26 -9.91
C GLU A 85 -10.76 -0.11 -10.96
N LEU A 86 -9.48 -0.36 -10.61
CA LEU A 86 -8.36 -0.22 -11.53
C LEU A 86 -8.35 -1.38 -12.54
N LEU A 87 -8.72 -1.09 -13.79
CA LEU A 87 -8.88 -2.10 -14.84
C LEU A 87 -7.58 -2.46 -15.56
N ARG A 88 -6.60 -1.56 -15.54
CA ARG A 88 -5.31 -1.73 -16.23
C ARG A 88 -4.18 -1.25 -15.35
N LEU A 89 -3.09 -2.00 -15.37
CA LEU A 89 -1.89 -1.68 -14.62
C LEU A 89 -0.69 -1.54 -15.56
N PRO A 90 -0.43 -0.33 -16.10
CA PRO A 90 0.81 -0.06 -16.83
C PRO A 90 2.04 -0.35 -15.96
N LEU A 91 3.15 -0.76 -16.58
CA LEU A 91 4.39 -1.08 -15.87
C LEU A 91 4.89 0.09 -14.98
N SER A 92 4.77 1.32 -15.48
CA SER A 92 5.15 2.53 -14.75
C SER A 92 4.30 2.76 -13.50
N VAL A 93 3.02 2.36 -13.52
CA VAL A 93 2.15 2.41 -12.35
C VAL A 93 2.49 1.30 -11.36
N ALA A 94 2.72 0.08 -11.85
CA ALA A 94 3.12 -1.05 -11.02
C ALA A 94 4.38 -0.74 -10.18
N ARG A 95 5.38 -0.10 -10.80
CA ARG A 95 6.60 0.37 -10.15
C ARG A 95 6.32 1.30 -8.97
N GLU A 96 5.43 2.26 -9.15
CA GLU A 96 5.12 3.21 -8.08
C GLU A 96 4.30 2.54 -6.98
N LEU A 97 3.31 1.72 -7.33
CA LEU A 97 2.49 0.99 -6.35
C LEU A 97 3.31 -0.04 -5.54
N ALA A 98 4.34 -0.66 -6.12
CA ALA A 98 5.20 -1.60 -5.41
C ALA A 98 5.94 -0.96 -4.22
N ARG A 99 6.12 0.37 -4.24
CA ARG A 99 6.74 1.14 -3.16
C ARG A 99 5.81 1.35 -1.96
N HIS A 100 4.53 1.00 -2.09
CA HIS A 100 3.58 1.06 -0.99
C HIS A 100 4.03 0.16 0.16
N ARG A 101 3.87 0.63 1.39
CA ARG A 101 4.37 -0.02 2.61
C ARG A 101 3.31 -0.76 3.42
N GLY A 102 2.06 -0.80 2.94
CA GLY A 102 0.99 -1.60 3.53
C GLY A 102 0.35 -2.55 2.52
N HIS A 103 -0.82 -3.11 2.84
CA HIS A 103 -1.51 -4.03 1.94
C HIS A 103 -2.00 -3.31 0.67
N LEU A 104 -1.89 -4.01 -0.46
CA LEU A 104 -2.27 -3.53 -1.78
C LEU A 104 -3.35 -4.43 -2.39
N TYR A 105 -4.54 -3.88 -2.64
CA TYR A 105 -5.67 -4.62 -3.20
C TYR A 105 -5.95 -4.17 -4.63
N LEU A 106 -5.77 -5.09 -5.60
CA LEU A 106 -5.89 -4.86 -7.05
C LEU A 106 -6.90 -5.83 -7.69
N ASP A 107 -7.98 -6.13 -6.97
CA ASP A 107 -8.88 -7.25 -7.25
C ASP A 107 -9.80 -7.12 -8.48
N LYS A 108 -9.74 -6.07 -9.31
CA LYS A 108 -10.45 -6.09 -10.62
C LYS A 108 -9.51 -6.31 -11.80
N LEU A 109 -8.20 -6.38 -11.60
CA LEU A 109 -7.30 -6.72 -12.70
C LEU A 109 -7.62 -8.12 -13.20
N GLU A 110 -8.02 -8.23 -14.46
CA GLU A 110 -8.31 -9.52 -15.10
C GLU A 110 -7.06 -10.20 -15.65
N SER A 111 -6.02 -9.42 -15.94
CA SER A 111 -4.74 -9.89 -16.45
C SER A 111 -3.62 -8.92 -16.09
N ILE A 112 -2.39 -9.44 -16.00
CA ILE A 112 -1.15 -8.69 -15.84
C ILE A 112 -0.09 -9.28 -16.76
N THR A 113 0.89 -8.46 -17.15
CA THR A 113 2.05 -8.94 -17.90
C THR A 113 3.13 -9.47 -16.96
N ASP A 114 4.07 -10.25 -17.50
CA ASP A 114 5.21 -10.78 -16.74
C ASP A 114 6.05 -9.67 -16.11
N ALA A 115 6.24 -8.57 -16.83
CA ALA A 115 6.96 -7.40 -16.34
C ALA A 115 6.21 -6.74 -15.16
N VAL A 116 4.88 -6.61 -15.24
CA VAL A 116 4.07 -6.07 -14.15
C VAL A 116 4.10 -7.00 -12.92
N ALA A 117 4.03 -8.31 -13.13
CA ALA A 117 4.14 -9.29 -12.05
C ALA A 117 5.51 -9.22 -11.36
N ALA A 118 6.60 -9.05 -12.12
CA ALA A 118 7.94 -8.87 -11.58
C ALA A 118 8.07 -7.60 -10.72
N GLU A 119 7.50 -6.47 -11.16
CA GLU A 119 7.49 -5.25 -10.36
C GLU A 119 6.64 -5.39 -9.10
N LEU A 120 5.43 -5.96 -9.21
CA LEU A 120 4.58 -6.20 -8.04
C LEU A 120 5.22 -7.19 -7.05
N ALA A 121 6.05 -8.12 -7.51
CA ALA A 121 6.80 -9.02 -6.63
C ALA A 121 7.83 -8.30 -5.74
N THR A 122 8.27 -7.09 -6.12
CA THR A 122 9.16 -6.26 -5.30
C THR A 122 8.44 -5.58 -4.12
N HIS A 123 7.10 -5.61 -4.10
CA HIS A 123 6.32 -5.07 -3.01
C HIS A 123 6.57 -5.83 -1.70
N ALA A 124 7.25 -5.18 -0.75
CA ALA A 124 7.54 -5.72 0.58
C ALA A 124 6.66 -5.12 1.70
N GLY A 125 5.66 -4.30 1.31
CA GLY A 125 4.81 -3.52 2.21
C GLY A 125 3.70 -4.33 2.89
N GLY A 126 3.34 -5.50 2.41
CA GLY A 126 2.34 -6.32 3.09
C GLY A 126 1.74 -7.35 2.16
N GLY A 127 0.44 -7.61 2.35
CA GLY A 127 -0.31 -8.50 1.50
C GLY A 127 -0.61 -7.86 0.14
N LEU A 128 -0.51 -8.67 -0.92
CA LEU A 128 -0.93 -8.30 -2.27
C LEU A 128 -2.13 -9.16 -2.66
N SER A 129 -3.23 -8.52 -3.02
CA SER A 129 -4.46 -9.18 -3.47
C SER A 129 -4.70 -8.95 -4.96
N LEU A 130 -4.85 -10.05 -5.69
CA LEU A 130 -5.03 -10.12 -7.15
C LEU A 130 -6.15 -11.13 -7.50
N ASN A 131 -7.25 -11.13 -6.74
CA ASN A 131 -8.26 -12.20 -6.70
C ASN A 131 -9.15 -12.34 -7.95
N ASN A 132 -8.94 -11.56 -9.02
CA ASN A 132 -9.75 -11.62 -10.24
C ASN A 132 -8.89 -11.85 -11.49
N LEU A 133 -7.63 -12.26 -11.32
CA LEU A 133 -6.78 -12.62 -12.46
C LEU A 133 -7.32 -13.88 -13.13
N ARG A 134 -7.85 -13.74 -14.35
CA ARG A 134 -8.35 -14.87 -15.14
C ARG A 134 -7.23 -15.69 -15.78
N ARG A 135 -6.06 -15.07 -15.96
CA ARG A 135 -4.89 -15.68 -16.59
C ARG A 135 -3.61 -15.19 -15.93
N LEU A 136 -2.70 -16.13 -15.69
CA LEU A 136 -1.36 -15.85 -15.17
C LEU A 136 -0.37 -16.75 -15.91
N SER A 137 0.70 -16.18 -16.44
CA SER A 137 1.76 -16.97 -17.08
C SER A 137 2.60 -17.70 -16.03
N ALA A 138 3.33 -18.74 -16.44
CA ALA A 138 4.27 -19.42 -15.56
C ALA A 138 5.39 -18.49 -15.05
N ALA A 139 5.83 -17.52 -15.88
CA ALA A 139 6.84 -16.55 -15.48
C ALA A 139 6.29 -15.57 -14.43
N ALA A 140 5.08 -15.05 -14.64
CA ALA A 140 4.39 -14.16 -13.70
C ALA A 140 4.12 -14.88 -12.35
N ALA A 141 3.65 -16.13 -12.39
CA ALA A 141 3.44 -16.94 -11.19
C ALA A 141 4.73 -17.17 -10.40
N ARG A 142 5.85 -17.48 -11.08
CA ARG A 142 7.17 -17.61 -10.43
C ARG A 142 7.62 -16.31 -9.80
N SER A 143 7.42 -15.17 -10.46
CA SER A 143 7.76 -13.85 -9.90
C SER A 143 6.96 -13.57 -8.64
N LEU A 144 5.62 -13.70 -8.68
CA LEU A 144 4.76 -13.44 -7.54
C LEU A 144 5.00 -14.42 -6.39
N GLY A 145 5.27 -15.70 -6.68
CA GLY A 145 5.53 -16.73 -5.66
C GLY A 145 6.87 -16.58 -4.92
N ARG A 146 7.79 -15.73 -5.41
CA ARG A 146 9.04 -15.40 -4.71
C ARG A 146 8.90 -14.26 -3.71
N ARG A 147 7.78 -13.54 -3.72
CA ARG A 147 7.55 -12.40 -2.82
C ARG A 147 7.40 -12.88 -1.37
N GLY A 148 7.94 -12.11 -0.44
CA GLY A 148 7.68 -12.27 0.99
C GLY A 148 6.35 -11.61 1.40
N GLY A 149 5.59 -12.28 2.27
CA GLY A 149 4.28 -11.82 2.75
C GLY A 149 3.10 -12.50 2.04
N GLU A 150 1.89 -12.11 2.42
CA GLU A 150 0.66 -12.77 1.98
C GLU A 150 0.35 -12.47 0.51
N LEU A 151 0.09 -13.50 -0.30
CA LEU A 151 -0.40 -13.41 -1.68
C LEU A 151 -1.79 -14.02 -1.76
N SER A 152 -2.78 -13.23 -2.17
CA SER A 152 -4.12 -13.73 -2.44
C SER A 152 -4.37 -13.77 -3.95
N LEU A 153 -4.68 -14.97 -4.44
CA LEU A 153 -5.13 -15.29 -5.79
C LEU A 153 -6.34 -16.22 -5.64
N ASN A 154 -7.44 -15.93 -6.34
CA ASN A 154 -8.68 -16.72 -6.31
C ASN A 154 -9.11 -17.07 -7.73
#